data_AF-A0A835T3F2-F1
#
_entry.id   AF-A0A835T3F2-F1
#
_cell.length_a   1.000
_cell.length_b   1.000
_cell.length_c   1.000
_cell.angle_alpha   90.00
_cell.angle_beta   90.00
_cell.angle_gamma   90.00
#
_symmetry.space_group_name_H-M   'P 1'
#
loop_
_entity.id
_entity.type
_entity.pdbx_description
1 polymer ?
#
loop_
_entity_poly.entity_id
_entity_poly.type
_entity_poly.pdbx_seq_one_letter_code
_entity_poly.pdbx_strand_id
1 'polypeptide(L)'
;MSSSLRGTASLLAGLRRLTCEAAAPWGAARAFRAGALLSSEAAAPATGAKPSEPADAAAEDVAAIEAFRKSRNFRRRADGRVLLQGPTSGKWMEAKLDGYVEGSLLLLAPDHGVHYLVSEDLRQIDLSNDQLVGQLFGEGGWEALMQPLYTQTAEGALKHVRMSPDQFRAIFTVLKEAPPPDDGGGFTTAAGTGPPS
;
A
#
# COMPACT_ATOMS: atom_id res chain seq x y z
N MET A 1 44.40 -31.44 47.30
CA MET A 1 43.29 -31.03 48.18
C MET A 1 42.66 -29.76 47.61
N SER A 2 41.33 -29.77 47.53
CA SER A 2 40.41 -28.65 47.33
C SER A 2 40.38 -27.89 46.00
N SER A 3 39.54 -28.44 45.12
CA SER A 3 38.52 -27.81 44.29
C SER A 3 37.94 -26.47 44.76
N SER A 4 37.61 -25.55 43.84
CA SER A 4 36.33 -24.82 43.87
C SER A 4 36.00 -24.00 42.60
N LEU A 5 34.87 -24.41 41.97
CA LEU A 5 33.77 -23.61 41.38
C LEU A 5 34.09 -22.58 40.27
N ARG A 6 33.81 -22.86 38.99
CA ARG A 6 32.51 -22.73 38.27
C ARG A 6 31.84 -21.36 38.40
N GLY A 7 31.97 -20.55 37.35
CA GLY A 7 31.10 -19.42 37.03
C GLY A 7 30.56 -19.56 35.61
N THR A 8 29.45 -20.28 35.46
CA THR A 8 28.65 -20.32 34.24
C THR A 8 27.80 -19.05 34.15
N ALA A 9 28.14 -18.14 33.25
CA ALA A 9 27.28 -17.02 32.89
C ALA A 9 26.31 -17.45 31.78
N SER A 10 25.07 -17.70 32.16
CA SER A 10 23.94 -17.89 31.22
C SER A 10 23.67 -16.57 30.49
N LEU A 11 23.97 -16.52 29.19
CA LEU A 11 23.42 -15.52 28.27
C LEU A 11 22.08 -16.05 27.74
N LEU A 12 21.04 -15.92 28.56
CA LEU A 12 19.65 -15.97 28.10
C LEU A 12 19.35 -14.66 27.38
N ALA A 13 19.61 -14.63 26.06
CA ALA A 13 19.08 -13.59 25.19
C ALA A 13 17.55 -13.77 25.12
N GLY A 14 16.85 -12.96 25.90
CA GLY A 14 15.41 -12.86 25.90
C GLY A 14 14.90 -12.47 24.51
N LEU A 15 14.24 -13.41 23.85
CA LEU A 15 13.42 -13.21 22.67
C LEU A 15 12.25 -12.29 23.06
N ARG A 16 12.44 -10.97 22.94
CA ARG A 16 11.33 -10.02 23.02
C ARG A 16 10.47 -10.20 21.77
N ARG A 17 9.32 -10.85 21.94
CA ARG A 17 8.19 -10.74 21.01
C ARG A 17 7.85 -9.26 20.86
N LEU A 18 8.13 -8.69 19.69
CA LEU A 18 7.53 -7.44 19.25
C LEU A 18 6.11 -7.78 18.79
N THR A 19 5.16 -7.77 19.73
CA THR A 19 3.75 -7.56 19.39
C THR A 19 3.64 -6.11 18.93
N CYS A 20 3.65 -5.88 17.62
CA CYS A 20 3.26 -4.61 17.05
C CYS A 20 1.72 -4.48 17.16
N GLU A 21 1.26 -4.20 18.37
CA GLU A 21 -0.03 -3.57 18.59
C GLU A 21 0.18 -2.05 18.42
N ALA A 22 0.21 -1.62 17.17
CA ALA A 22 0.13 -0.20 16.82
C ALA A 22 -1.24 0.01 16.18
N ALA A 23 -2.25 0.22 17.02
CA ALA A 23 -3.52 0.79 16.58
C ALA A 23 -3.22 2.16 15.96
N ALA A 24 -3.28 2.23 14.63
CA ALA A 24 -3.17 3.49 13.90
C ALA A 24 -4.40 4.35 14.25
N PRO A 25 -4.22 5.60 14.71
CA PRO A 25 -5.31 6.45 15.18
C PRO A 25 -6.01 7.17 14.01
N TRP A 26 -6.62 6.41 13.10
CA TRP A 26 -7.47 7.00 12.04
C TRP A 26 -8.94 7.07 12.47
N GLY A 27 -9.30 6.52 13.64
CA GLY A 27 -10.67 6.44 14.15
C GLY A 27 -11.26 7.74 14.72
N ALA A 28 -10.63 8.89 14.58
CA ALA A 28 -11.13 10.13 15.18
C ALA A 28 -10.97 11.34 14.24
N ALA A 29 -11.82 11.44 13.21
CA ALA A 29 -12.50 12.70 12.87
C ALA A 29 -13.43 12.55 11.65
N ARG A 30 -14.70 12.94 11.88
CA ARG A 30 -15.72 13.45 10.92
C ARG A 30 -16.76 12.45 10.41
N ALA A 31 -17.83 12.36 11.21
CA ALA A 31 -19.18 12.38 10.67
C ALA A 31 -19.35 13.65 9.82
N PHE A 32 -19.51 13.52 8.50
CA PHE A 32 -20.01 14.60 7.66
C PHE A 32 -21.38 14.20 7.10
N ARG A 33 -22.38 14.94 7.55
CA ARG A 33 -23.77 14.87 7.07
C ARG A 33 -23.79 15.19 5.58
N ALA A 34 -24.26 14.25 4.75
CA ALA A 34 -24.77 14.55 3.43
C ALA A 34 -26.13 15.27 3.62
N GLY A 35 -26.11 16.59 3.63
CA GLY A 35 -27.29 17.42 3.78
C GLY A 35 -27.21 18.66 2.90
N ALA A 36 -28.08 18.67 1.89
CA ALA A 36 -28.66 19.82 1.18
C ALA A 36 -27.71 20.80 0.48
N LEU A 37 -27.86 20.87 -0.84
CA LEU A 37 -27.89 22.04 -1.74
C LEU A 37 -27.96 21.41 -3.15
N LEU A 38 -29.07 21.42 -3.89
CA LEU A 38 -29.71 22.60 -4.49
C LEU A 38 -31.13 22.24 -4.96
N SER A 39 -32.14 22.92 -4.42
CA SER A 39 -33.32 23.31 -5.20
C SER A 39 -33.15 24.78 -5.57
N SER A 40 -33.05 25.07 -6.86
CA SER A 40 -33.40 26.39 -7.41
C SER A 40 -34.12 26.16 -8.73
N GLU A 41 -35.43 26.40 -8.69
CA GLU A 41 -36.35 26.42 -9.81
C GLU A 41 -36.33 27.83 -10.42
N ALA A 42 -36.15 27.98 -11.74
CA ALA A 42 -36.73 29.06 -12.55
C ALA A 42 -36.32 28.97 -14.04
N ALA A 43 -37.33 28.69 -14.88
CA ALA A 43 -37.70 29.31 -16.16
C ALA A 43 -36.65 29.78 -17.20
N ALA A 44 -36.87 29.33 -18.44
CA ALA A 44 -36.24 29.79 -19.70
C ALA A 44 -36.60 31.26 -20.07
N PRO A 45 -35.90 31.92 -21.02
CA PRO A 45 -36.21 31.69 -22.44
C PRO A 45 -35.00 31.63 -23.39
N ALA A 46 -35.25 31.02 -24.55
CA ALA A 46 -34.35 30.93 -25.69
C ALA A 46 -33.84 32.29 -26.18
N THR A 47 -32.53 32.39 -26.38
CA THR A 47 -31.93 33.40 -27.27
C THR A 47 -30.78 32.73 -28.02
N GLY A 48 -30.89 32.74 -29.35
CA GLY A 48 -29.91 32.15 -30.24
C GLY A 48 -28.55 32.81 -30.10
N ALA A 49 -27.57 32.04 -29.66
CA ALA A 49 -26.16 32.32 -29.83
C ALA A 49 -25.55 31.14 -30.57
N LYS A 50 -24.82 31.43 -31.66
CA LYS A 50 -23.98 30.48 -32.39
C LYS A 50 -23.22 29.59 -31.39
N PRO A 51 -23.21 28.25 -31.53
CA PRO A 51 -22.29 27.41 -30.77
C PRO A 51 -20.88 27.65 -31.32
N SER A 52 -20.17 28.61 -30.73
CA SER A 52 -18.71 28.65 -30.76
C SER A 52 -18.20 27.45 -29.96
N GLU A 53 -17.18 26.80 -30.53
CA GLU A 53 -16.67 25.47 -30.19
C GLU A 53 -16.36 25.22 -28.69
N PRO A 54 -16.44 23.95 -28.24
CA PRO A 54 -16.18 23.49 -26.86
C PRO A 54 -14.70 23.45 -26.43
N ALA A 55 -13.78 24.04 -27.20
CA ALA A 55 -12.34 23.89 -26.97
C ALA A 55 -11.84 24.59 -25.70
N ASP A 56 -12.36 25.78 -25.39
CA ASP A 56 -11.90 26.58 -24.25
C ASP A 56 -12.39 26.00 -22.90
N ALA A 57 -13.65 25.55 -22.83
CA ALA A 57 -14.19 24.92 -21.62
C ALA A 57 -13.46 23.59 -21.28
N ALA A 58 -13.16 22.77 -22.29
CA ALA A 58 -12.42 21.53 -22.09
C ALA A 58 -10.97 21.76 -21.61
N ALA A 59 -10.33 22.85 -22.04
CA ALA A 59 -8.99 23.22 -21.60
C ALA A 59 -8.97 23.70 -20.14
N GLU A 60 -9.97 24.49 -19.74
CA GLU A 60 -10.14 24.95 -18.35
C GLU A 60 -10.35 23.77 -17.38
N ASP A 61 -11.13 22.77 -17.79
CA ASP A 61 -11.39 21.55 -16.99
C ASP A 61 -10.10 20.75 -16.74
N VAL A 62 -9.26 20.57 -17.76
CA VAL A 62 -7.98 19.84 -17.63
C VAL A 62 -7.03 20.57 -16.67
N ALA A 63 -6.95 21.89 -16.77
CA ALA A 63 -6.11 22.69 -15.88
C ALA A 63 -6.60 22.62 -14.43
N ALA A 64 -7.92 22.64 -14.22
CA ALA A 64 -8.53 22.50 -12.89
C ALA A 64 -8.24 21.11 -12.28
N ILE A 65 -8.32 20.04 -13.09
CA ILE A 65 -8.00 18.67 -12.66
C ILE A 65 -6.53 18.57 -12.26
N GLU A 66 -5.59 19.09 -13.06
CA GLU A 66 -4.17 19.09 -12.73
C GLU A 66 -3.85 19.93 -11.49
N ALA A 67 -4.53 21.07 -11.31
CA ALA A 67 -4.39 21.89 -10.11
C ALA A 67 -4.86 21.12 -8.86
N PHE A 68 -5.99 20.40 -8.95
CA PHE A 68 -6.47 19.53 -7.88
C PHE A 68 -5.45 18.43 -7.55
N ARG A 69 -4.95 17.70 -8.55
CA ARG A 69 -3.95 16.64 -8.40
C ARG A 69 -2.70 17.15 -7.67
N LYS A 70 -2.17 18.28 -8.14
CA LYS A 70 -1.01 18.96 -7.55
C LYS A 70 -1.28 19.40 -6.11
N SER A 71 -2.47 19.91 -5.81
CA SER A 71 -2.86 20.32 -4.43
C SER A 71 -2.90 19.14 -3.45
N ARG A 72 -3.05 17.92 -3.98
CA ARG A 72 -3.14 16.66 -3.23
C ARG A 72 -1.87 15.80 -3.37
N ASN A 73 -0.74 16.36 -3.79
CA ASN A 73 0.54 15.65 -3.87
C ASN A 73 0.49 14.38 -4.73
N PHE A 74 -0.33 14.35 -5.78
CA PHE A 74 -0.32 13.28 -6.76
C PHE A 74 -0.39 13.83 -8.19
N ARG A 75 -0.09 12.99 -9.17
CA ARG A 75 -0.28 13.29 -10.60
C ARG A 75 -0.59 12.02 -11.36
N ARG A 76 -1.18 12.19 -12.55
CA ARG A 76 -1.41 11.09 -13.47
C ARG A 76 -0.49 11.22 -14.67
N ARG A 77 0.09 10.10 -15.13
CA ARG A 77 0.80 10.05 -16.39
C ARG A 77 -0.18 9.94 -17.56
N ALA A 78 0.31 10.24 -18.77
CA ALA A 78 -0.47 10.08 -20.00
C ALA A 78 -0.96 8.64 -20.23
N ASP A 79 -0.29 7.64 -19.64
CA ASP A 79 -0.68 6.23 -19.67
C ASP A 79 -1.66 5.83 -18.56
N GLY A 80 -2.20 6.80 -17.82
CA GLY A 80 -3.18 6.58 -16.76
C GLY A 80 -2.59 6.19 -15.41
N ARG A 81 -1.26 6.07 -15.26
CA ARG A 81 -0.65 5.67 -13.98
C ARG A 81 -0.66 6.79 -12.96
N VAL A 82 -0.84 6.42 -11.70
CA VAL A 82 -0.81 7.34 -10.56
C VAL A 82 0.62 7.43 -10.02
N LEU A 83 1.10 8.66 -9.84
CA LEU A 83 2.34 8.98 -9.15
C LEU A 83 1.99 9.74 -7.87
N LEU A 84 2.41 9.21 -6.73
CA LEU A 84 2.23 9.85 -5.42
C LEU A 84 3.52 10.55 -5.02
N GLN A 85 3.43 11.73 -4.43
CA GLN A 85 4.57 12.42 -3.84
C GLN A 85 4.52 12.29 -2.33
N GLY A 86 5.54 11.68 -1.74
CA GLY A 86 5.67 11.64 -0.29
C GLY A 86 5.89 13.06 0.25
N PRO A 87 5.07 13.57 1.19
CA PRO A 87 5.28 14.91 1.74
C PRO A 87 6.61 15.05 2.49
N THR A 88 7.13 13.94 3.04
CA THR A 88 8.35 13.92 3.85
C THR A 88 9.57 13.70 2.98
N SER A 89 9.55 12.70 2.08
CA SER A 89 10.68 12.43 1.19
C SER A 89 10.75 13.35 -0.02
N GLY A 90 9.63 13.99 -0.40
CA GLY A 90 9.48 14.74 -1.65
C GLY A 90 9.59 13.87 -2.91
N LYS A 91 9.68 12.54 -2.77
CA LYS A 91 9.91 11.61 -3.88
C LYS A 91 8.60 11.23 -4.55
N TRP A 92 8.62 11.19 -5.88
CA TRP A 92 7.52 10.67 -6.69
C TRP A 92 7.62 9.15 -6.81
N MET A 93 6.58 8.44 -6.37
CA MET A 93 6.50 6.97 -6.42
C MET A 93 5.37 6.53 -7.36
N GLU A 94 5.63 5.56 -8.22
CA GLU A 94 4.60 4.96 -9.09
C GLU A 94 3.76 3.98 -8.27
N ALA A 95 2.45 4.23 -8.19
CA ALA A 95 1.53 3.44 -7.38
C ALA A 95 0.74 2.46 -8.26
N LYS A 96 0.57 1.24 -7.77
CA LYS A 96 -0.18 0.16 -8.44
C LYS A 96 -0.83 -0.75 -7.39
N LEU A 97 -2.06 -1.17 -7.61
CA LEU A 97 -2.70 -2.18 -6.75
C LEU A 97 -2.06 -3.55 -6.96
N ASP A 98 -1.86 -4.30 -5.87
CA ASP A 98 -1.47 -5.71 -5.98
C ASP A 98 -2.65 -6.51 -6.53
N GLY A 99 -2.42 -7.31 -7.57
CA GLY A 99 -3.47 -8.12 -8.19
C GLY A 99 -3.84 -9.37 -7.39
N TYR A 100 -3.07 -9.73 -6.36
CA TYR A 100 -3.29 -10.93 -5.55
C TYR A 100 -3.77 -10.61 -4.13
N VAL A 101 -3.22 -9.56 -3.51
CA VAL A 101 -3.55 -9.19 -2.13
C VAL A 101 -4.48 -7.98 -2.14
N GLU A 102 -5.76 -8.21 -1.85
CA GLU A 102 -6.74 -7.13 -1.71
C GLU A 102 -6.34 -6.16 -0.60
N GLY A 103 -6.48 -4.86 -0.86
CA GLY A 103 -6.07 -3.83 0.09
C GLY A 103 -4.56 -3.60 0.15
N SER A 104 -3.79 -4.19 -0.78
CA SER A 104 -2.36 -3.92 -0.92
C SER A 104 -2.07 -2.99 -2.10
N LEU A 105 -1.22 -2.00 -1.86
CA LEU A 105 -0.70 -1.07 -2.84
C LEU A 105 0.82 -1.23 -2.92
N LEU A 106 1.33 -1.44 -4.12
CA LEU A 106 2.75 -1.45 -4.44
C LEU A 106 3.19 -0.05 -4.88
N LEU A 107 4.37 0.35 -4.43
CA LEU A 107 4.96 1.66 -4.66
C LEU A 107 6.39 1.49 -5.18
N LEU A 108 6.65 1.99 -6.39
CA LEU A 108 7.99 2.04 -6.96
C LEU A 108 8.63 3.40 -6.71
N ALA A 109 9.69 3.42 -5.91
CA ALA A 109 10.47 4.62 -5.64
C ALA A 109 11.43 4.96 -6.81
N PRO A 110 11.90 6.23 -6.91
CA PRO A 110 12.84 6.65 -7.96
C PRO A 110 14.17 5.89 -7.98
N ASP A 111 14.59 5.33 -6.84
CA ASP A 111 15.80 4.52 -6.70
C ASP A 111 15.56 3.02 -7.02
N HIS A 112 14.45 2.73 -7.70
CA HIS A 112 14.00 1.39 -8.08
C HIS A 112 13.61 0.48 -6.90
N GLY A 113 13.60 0.99 -5.67
CA GLY A 113 13.14 0.25 -4.49
C GLY A 113 11.63 0.08 -4.49
N VAL A 114 11.16 -1.15 -4.22
CA VAL A 114 9.73 -1.41 -4.08
C VAL A 114 9.31 -1.40 -2.63
N HIS A 115 8.20 -0.74 -2.38
CA HIS A 115 7.54 -0.67 -1.09
C HIS A 115 6.12 -1.18 -1.26
N TYR A 116 5.51 -1.61 -0.16
CA TYR A 116 4.10 -1.96 -0.12
C TYR A 116 3.41 -1.25 1.03
N LEU A 117 2.11 -1.05 0.88
CA LEU A 117 1.22 -0.48 1.86
C LEU A 117 -0.02 -1.36 1.92
N VAL A 118 -0.43 -1.78 3.12
CA VAL A 118 -1.67 -2.53 3.32
C VAL A 118 -2.61 -1.70 4.17
N SER A 119 -3.85 -1.54 3.70
CA SER A 119 -4.92 -0.86 4.45
C SER A 119 -6.28 -1.41 4.02
N GLU A 120 -7.23 -1.42 4.95
CA GLU A 120 -8.64 -1.77 4.66
C GLU A 120 -9.25 -0.79 3.66
N ASP A 121 -8.87 0.49 3.71
CA ASP A 121 -9.38 1.53 2.78
C ASP A 121 -8.95 1.28 1.32
N LEU A 122 -7.88 0.50 1.12
CA LEU A 122 -7.38 0.14 -0.19
C LEU A 122 -8.14 -1.04 -0.82
N ARG A 123 -9.00 -1.74 -0.08
CA ARG A 123 -9.77 -2.88 -0.65
C ARG A 123 -10.77 -2.44 -1.70
N GLN A 124 -11.28 -1.23 -1.58
CA GLN A 124 -12.33 -0.68 -2.45
C GLN A 124 -11.83 0.47 -3.33
N ILE A 125 -10.52 0.77 -3.29
CA ILE A 125 -9.99 1.91 -4.01
C ILE A 125 -9.93 1.62 -5.51
N ASP A 126 -10.47 2.53 -6.30
CA ASP A 126 -10.20 2.60 -7.73
C ASP A 126 -9.19 3.72 -7.99
N LEU A 127 -7.97 3.35 -8.40
CA LEU A 127 -6.92 4.30 -8.78
C LEU A 127 -7.28 5.10 -10.05
N SER A 128 -8.34 4.76 -10.78
CA SER A 128 -8.87 5.58 -11.87
C SER A 128 -9.61 6.84 -11.37
N ASN A 129 -10.07 6.84 -10.12
CA ASN A 129 -10.83 7.94 -9.52
C ASN A 129 -9.92 8.90 -8.74
N ASP A 130 -9.66 10.07 -9.33
CA ASP A 130 -8.81 11.09 -8.73
C ASP A 130 -9.31 11.62 -7.37
N GLN A 131 -10.62 11.65 -7.13
CA GLN A 131 -11.17 12.10 -5.85
C GLN A 131 -10.81 11.13 -4.73
N LEU A 132 -10.93 9.83 -4.98
CA LEU A 132 -10.54 8.79 -4.01
C LEU A 132 -9.03 8.78 -3.77
N VAL A 133 -8.23 8.91 -4.83
CA VAL A 133 -6.77 9.04 -4.72
C VAL A 133 -6.39 10.26 -3.89
N GLY A 134 -7.01 11.42 -4.18
CA GLY A 134 -6.76 12.65 -3.44
C GLY A 134 -7.22 12.61 -1.99
N GLN A 135 -8.28 11.87 -1.68
CA GLN A 135 -8.77 11.67 -0.31
C GLN A 135 -7.82 10.77 0.49
N LEU A 136 -7.38 9.65 -0.09
CA LEU A 136 -6.59 8.64 0.63
C LEU A 136 -5.10 9.02 0.74
N PHE A 137 -4.54 9.62 -0.31
CA PHE A 137 -3.11 9.91 -0.36
C PHE A 137 -2.77 11.38 -0.17
N GLY A 138 -3.75 12.29 -0.25
CA GLY A 138 -3.51 13.73 -0.25
C GLY A 138 -2.89 14.28 1.03
N GLU A 139 -3.22 13.68 2.18
CA GLU A 139 -2.64 14.04 3.47
C GLU A 139 -1.23 13.47 3.67
N GLY A 140 -0.83 12.50 2.84
CA GLY A 140 0.52 11.94 2.85
C GLY A 140 0.85 11.01 4.02
N GLY A 141 -0.12 10.71 4.90
CA GLY A 141 0.04 9.76 6.01
C GLY A 141 0.45 8.34 5.57
N TRP A 142 0.18 7.98 4.31
CA TRP A 142 0.60 6.74 3.68
C TRP A 142 2.12 6.52 3.69
N GLU A 143 2.92 7.59 3.66
CA GLU A 143 4.38 7.50 3.59
C GLU A 143 4.98 6.92 4.87
N ALA A 144 4.36 7.16 6.02
CA ALA A 144 4.79 6.57 7.29
C ALA A 144 4.41 5.09 7.43
N LEU A 145 3.43 4.64 6.64
CA LEU A 145 2.88 3.28 6.70
C LEU A 145 3.49 2.34 5.67
N MET A 146 4.20 2.87 4.67
CA MET A 146 4.85 2.05 3.65
C MET A 146 5.98 1.21 4.26
N GLN A 147 6.10 -0.02 3.79
CA GLN A 147 7.13 -0.96 4.21
C GLN A 147 7.97 -1.39 3.00
N PRO A 148 9.31 -1.46 3.12
CA PRO A 148 10.14 -1.97 2.04
C PRO A 148 9.85 -3.45 1.79
N LEU A 149 9.75 -3.82 0.52
CA LEU A 149 9.44 -5.19 0.12
C LEU A 149 10.72 -6.03 0.04
N TYR A 150 10.81 -7.11 0.81
CA TYR A 150 11.98 -7.99 0.81
C TYR A 150 11.69 -9.32 0.10
N THR A 151 12.72 -9.89 -0.52
CA THR A 151 12.70 -11.25 -1.03
C THR A 151 13.83 -12.06 -0.39
N GLN A 152 13.62 -13.36 -0.23
CA GLN A 152 14.62 -14.27 0.31
C GLN A 152 15.54 -14.75 -0.82
N THR A 153 16.85 -14.60 -0.62
CA THR A 153 17.87 -15.13 -1.52
C THR A 153 18.04 -16.64 -1.34
N ALA A 154 18.72 -17.31 -2.27
CA ALA A 154 19.02 -18.74 -2.17
C ALA A 154 19.82 -19.11 -0.89
N GLU A 155 20.53 -18.14 -0.32
CA GLU A 155 21.32 -18.26 0.91
C GLU A 155 20.50 -17.96 2.18
N GLY A 156 19.20 -17.67 2.03
CA GLY A 156 18.30 -17.37 3.14
C GLY A 156 18.29 -15.91 3.60
N ALA A 157 19.17 -15.05 3.06
CA ALA A 157 19.23 -13.63 3.40
C ALA A 157 18.07 -12.84 2.77
N LEU A 158 17.55 -11.84 3.50
CA LEU A 158 16.53 -10.91 3.00
C LEU A 158 17.19 -9.79 2.19
N LYS A 159 16.72 -9.59 0.97
CA LYS A 159 17.18 -8.52 0.07
C LYS A 159 16.02 -7.62 -0.32
N HIS A 160 16.21 -6.31 -0.23
CA HIS A 160 15.21 -5.33 -0.67
C HIS A 160 14.98 -5.50 -2.17
N VAL A 161 13.72 -5.66 -2.56
CA VAL A 161 13.32 -5.86 -3.94
C VAL A 161 13.55 -4.55 -4.70
N ARG A 162 14.35 -4.67 -5.77
CA ARG A 162 14.59 -3.59 -6.71
C ARG A 162 14.21 -4.01 -8.11
N MET A 163 13.51 -3.14 -8.82
CA MET A 163 13.07 -3.41 -10.18
C MET A 163 13.00 -2.15 -11.03
N SER A 164 13.28 -2.32 -12.32
CA SER A 164 13.04 -1.25 -13.30
C SER A 164 11.54 -0.91 -13.37
N PRO A 165 11.19 0.29 -13.87
CA PRO A 165 9.79 0.62 -14.12
C PRO A 165 9.12 -0.44 -14.98
N ASP A 166 9.71 -0.88 -16.08
CA ASP A 166 9.05 -1.85 -16.97
C ASP A 166 8.80 -3.21 -16.30
N GLN A 167 9.72 -3.66 -15.44
CA GLN A 167 9.50 -4.84 -14.60
C GLN A 167 8.35 -4.63 -13.62
N PHE A 168 8.33 -3.52 -12.88
CA PHE A 168 7.24 -3.18 -11.93
C PHE A 168 5.87 -3.21 -12.60
N ARG A 169 5.82 -2.76 -13.85
CA ARG A 169 4.59 -2.70 -14.64
C ARG A 169 4.09 -4.08 -15.05
N ALA A 170 5.02 -4.95 -15.45
CA ALA A 170 4.73 -6.29 -15.90
C ALA A 170 4.31 -7.23 -14.77
N ILE A 171 4.70 -6.96 -13.52
CA ILE A 171 4.40 -7.86 -12.40
C ILE A 171 2.95 -7.70 -11.95
N PHE A 172 2.21 -8.81 -11.88
CA PHE A 172 0.83 -8.82 -11.39
C PHE A 172 0.75 -8.87 -9.85
N THR A 173 1.71 -9.54 -9.21
CA THR A 173 1.81 -9.67 -7.75
C THR A 173 3.25 -9.91 -7.31
N VAL A 174 3.61 -9.43 -6.12
CA VAL A 174 4.95 -9.64 -5.55
C VAL A 174 4.90 -10.40 -4.22
N LEU A 175 3.77 -10.38 -3.51
CA LEU A 175 3.61 -11.09 -2.23
C LEU A 175 3.22 -12.54 -2.48
N LYS A 176 4.21 -13.40 -2.69
CA LYS A 176 4.03 -14.85 -2.50
C LYS A 176 4.37 -15.15 -1.05
N GLU A 177 3.36 -15.52 -0.28
CA GLU A 177 3.53 -16.03 1.09
C GLU A 177 4.60 -17.12 1.07
N ALA A 178 5.68 -16.94 1.84
CA ALA A 178 6.68 -17.99 2.00
C ALA A 178 5.94 -19.20 2.60
N PRO A 179 6.13 -20.42 2.06
CA PRO A 179 5.55 -21.60 2.68
C PRO A 179 5.99 -21.63 4.15
N PRO A 180 5.10 -22.03 5.09
CA PRO A 180 5.49 -22.14 6.49
C PRO A 180 6.76 -22.98 6.57
N PRO A 181 7.70 -22.64 7.48
CA PRO A 181 8.86 -23.48 7.68
C PRO A 181 8.36 -24.91 7.86
N ASP A 182 8.98 -25.83 7.11
CA ASP A 182 8.76 -27.26 7.28
C ASP A 182 9.31 -27.59 8.67
N ASP A 183 8.47 -27.38 9.69
CA ASP A 183 8.67 -27.88 11.03
C ASP A 183 8.70 -29.38 10.82
N GLY A 184 9.90 -29.96 10.70
CA GLY A 184 10.16 -31.37 10.35
C GLY A 184 9.60 -32.37 11.37
N GLY A 185 8.31 -32.27 11.69
CA GLY A 185 7.49 -33.16 12.48
C GLY A 185 7.26 -34.41 11.67
N GLY A 186 8.31 -35.21 11.55
CA GLY A 186 8.20 -36.62 11.22
C GLY A 186 7.20 -37.25 12.18
N PHE A 187 5.99 -37.50 11.67
CA PHE A 187 5.03 -38.36 12.35
C PHE A 187 5.61 -39.77 12.29
N THR A 188 6.38 -40.14 13.32
CA THR A 188 6.76 -41.54 13.51
C THR A 188 5.51 -42.31 13.84
N THR A 189 4.93 -42.96 12.83
CA THR A 189 3.85 -43.92 13.00
C THR A 189 4.38 -45.05 13.88
N ALA A 190 4.03 -45.02 15.16
CA ALA A 190 4.35 -46.08 16.10
C ALA A 190 3.65 -47.36 15.62
N ALA A 191 4.44 -48.34 15.19
CA ALA A 191 3.99 -49.66 14.82
C ALA A 191 3.28 -50.29 16.03
N GLY A 192 1.98 -50.55 15.87
CA GLY A 192 1.14 -51.22 16.86
C GLY A 192 1.71 -52.62 17.17
N THR A 193 2.02 -52.82 18.45
CA THR A 193 2.36 -54.11 19.02
C THR A 193 1.06 -54.91 19.20
N GLY A 194 0.99 -56.12 18.65
CA GLY A 194 -0.19 -56.98 18.69
C GLY A 194 -0.55 -57.45 20.11
N PRO A 195 -1.80 -57.87 20.35
CA PRO A 195 -2.24 -58.33 21.65
C PRO A 195 -1.73 -59.76 21.93
N PRO A 196 -1.36 -60.09 23.18
CA PRO A 196 -1.10 -61.49 23.56
C PRO A 196 -2.42 -62.26 23.75
N SER A 197 -2.32 -63.56 23.48
CA SER A 197 -3.36 -64.59 23.49
C SER A 197 -4.14 -64.74 24.80
#